data_AF-A0A839A5I1-F1
#
_entry.id   AF-A0A839A5I1-F1
#
_cell.length_a   1.000
_cell.length_b   1.000
_cell.length_c   1.000
_cell.angle_alpha   90.00
_cell.angle_beta   90.00
_cell.angle_gamma   90.00
#
_symmetry.space_group_name_H-M   'P 1'
#
loop_
_entity.id
_entity.type
_entity.pdbx_description
1 polymer ?
#
loop_
_entity_poly.entity_id
_entity_poly.type
_entity_poly.pdbx_seq_one_letter_code
_entity_poly.pdbx_strand_id
1 'polypeptide(L)'
;MFKKIKTLLLSSLVLGGLVGAVQPNQAVVAQEEEALEVQFVPTNNDGSMEARAQPLADLLSEQLGREVNVTLATDYTTIVQAMASGQVDLGIMPPAAYVQARDLGSAEAILTSVLGAFDDETGLPVEGETTGSFQGEILVRADSDMEELTDLVGKKIATLSPNSASGYIYPVAEMIEAGIDVTSDVTLTTVNDIPSEITAVLNGQQDAAFVFEGARNVFQGAFPDNDLMAELKVLYLTEGEIPNDAIAVQPDMDEELRQAIKDAFLSLAETEEGLEIMSLWSHQGYDEVDESVYDQIKEYTEIAAQ
;
A
#
# COMPACT_ATOMS: atom_id res chain seq x y z
N MET A 1 43.00 39.13 -51.82
CA MET A 1 42.55 40.43 -51.30
C MET A 1 43.14 40.63 -49.91
N PHE A 2 43.86 41.73 -49.73
CA PHE A 2 44.40 42.22 -48.45
C PHE A 2 43.24 42.46 -47.45
N LYS A 3 43.36 42.31 -46.12
CA LYS A 3 44.28 43.00 -45.21
C LYS A 3 44.36 42.28 -43.86
N LYS A 4 45.59 42.24 -43.34
CA LYS A 4 45.99 41.95 -41.96
C LYS A 4 45.41 43.00 -41.00
N ILE A 5 45.02 42.60 -39.78
CA ILE A 5 44.94 43.50 -38.62
C ILE A 5 45.84 42.95 -37.53
N LYS A 6 46.65 43.87 -37.00
CA LYS A 6 47.85 43.70 -36.19
C LYS A 6 47.51 43.39 -34.73
N THR A 7 48.28 42.47 -34.18
CA THR A 7 48.64 42.34 -32.77
C THR A 7 49.04 43.71 -32.18
N LEU A 8 48.46 44.08 -31.04
CA LEU A 8 49.02 45.10 -30.15
C LEU A 8 49.29 44.42 -28.81
N LEU A 9 50.58 44.13 -28.55
CA LEU A 9 51.07 43.90 -27.20
C LEU A 9 51.08 45.25 -26.47
N LEU A 10 50.45 45.31 -25.31
CA LEU A 10 50.74 46.35 -24.33
C LEU A 10 51.19 45.68 -23.03
N SER A 11 52.49 45.64 -22.87
CA SER A 11 53.18 45.33 -21.62
C SER A 11 53.12 46.55 -20.69
N SER A 12 52.36 46.46 -19.59
CA SER A 12 52.51 47.36 -18.45
C SER A 12 52.98 46.57 -17.24
N LEU A 13 54.19 46.92 -16.82
CA LEU A 13 54.90 46.46 -15.63
C LEU A 13 54.62 47.45 -14.48
N VAL A 14 54.71 46.95 -13.23
CA VAL A 14 54.86 47.70 -11.95
C VAL A 14 53.51 48.19 -11.36
N LEU A 15 53.14 48.02 -10.07
CA LEU A 15 53.87 47.99 -8.79
C LEU A 15 53.02 47.23 -7.74
N GLY A 16 53.68 46.57 -6.78
CA GLY A 16 53.02 45.81 -5.72
C GLY A 16 52.24 46.65 -4.71
N GLY A 17 51.14 46.08 -4.23
CA GLY A 17 50.43 46.48 -3.03
C GLY A 17 49.90 45.23 -2.34
N LEU A 18 50.33 44.98 -1.10
CA LEU A 18 49.73 43.99 -0.21
C LEU A 18 48.27 44.40 0.02
N VAL A 19 47.34 43.66 -0.58
CA VAL A 19 45.94 43.62 -0.15
C VAL A 19 45.72 42.22 0.37
N GLY A 20 45.47 42.10 1.68
CA GLY A 20 45.11 40.83 2.31
C GLY A 20 43.91 40.23 1.58
N ALA A 21 44.10 39.06 0.98
CA ALA A 21 43.03 38.30 0.36
C ALA A 21 42.07 37.83 1.46
N VAL A 22 40.96 38.55 1.62
CA VAL A 22 39.77 38.00 2.26
C VAL A 22 39.24 36.97 1.27
N GLN A 23 39.49 35.68 1.55
CA GLN A 23 38.81 34.61 0.83
C GLN A 23 37.32 34.77 1.09
N PRO A 24 36.46 34.88 0.05
CA PRO A 24 35.04 34.82 0.26
C PRO A 24 34.73 33.43 0.81
N ASN A 25 34.20 33.40 2.03
CA ASN A 25 33.63 32.21 2.63
C ASN A 25 32.60 31.67 1.62
N GLN A 26 32.88 30.53 1.00
CA GLN A 26 31.88 29.86 0.18
C GLN A 26 30.77 29.45 1.15
N ALA A 27 29.68 30.21 1.12
CA ALA A 27 28.43 29.73 1.69
C ALA A 27 28.18 28.38 1.01
N VAL A 28 28.22 27.31 1.81
CA VAL A 28 27.62 26.04 1.44
C VAL A 28 26.17 26.40 1.14
N VAL A 29 25.81 26.41 -0.14
CA VAL A 29 24.41 26.47 -0.53
C VAL A 29 23.87 25.14 -0.03
N ALA A 30 23.14 25.15 1.08
CA ALA A 30 22.34 24.02 1.48
C ALA A 30 21.46 23.70 0.27
N GLN A 31 21.68 22.52 -0.31
CA GLN A 31 20.78 21.99 -1.32
C GLN A 31 19.43 21.93 -0.60
N GLU A 32 18.42 22.64 -1.12
CA GLU A 32 17.04 22.44 -0.68
C GLU A 32 16.78 20.95 -0.91
N GLU A 33 16.68 20.18 0.18
CA GLU A 33 16.31 18.78 0.07
C GLU A 33 14.94 18.75 -0.58
N GLU A 34 14.83 18.02 -1.71
CA GLU A 34 13.55 17.85 -2.39
C GLU A 34 12.53 17.25 -1.39
N ALA A 35 11.24 17.54 -1.56
CA ALA A 35 10.23 16.96 -0.68
C ALA A 35 10.25 15.43 -0.80
N LEU A 36 9.98 14.72 0.29
CA LEU A 36 9.77 13.27 0.26
C LEU A 36 8.33 13.01 -0.22
N GLU A 37 8.19 12.44 -1.41
CA GLU A 37 6.88 12.12 -1.98
C GLU A 37 6.43 10.73 -1.49
N VAL A 38 5.37 10.73 -0.69
CA VAL A 38 4.76 9.54 -0.08
C VAL A 38 3.44 9.27 -0.76
N GLN A 39 3.18 8.00 -1.09
CA GLN A 39 1.88 7.59 -1.60
C GLN A 39 1.37 6.33 -0.90
N PHE A 40 0.07 6.32 -0.60
CA PHE A 40 -0.63 5.16 -0.06
C PHE A 40 -1.78 4.76 -0.97
N VAL A 41 -2.11 3.47 -1.04
CA VAL A 41 -3.34 3.03 -1.71
C VAL A 41 -4.41 2.67 -0.71
N PRO A 42 -5.52 3.43 -0.65
CA PRO A 42 -6.63 3.06 0.20
C PRO A 42 -7.34 1.82 -0.34
N THR A 43 -7.46 0.79 0.49
CA THR A 43 -8.29 -0.39 0.19
C THR A 43 -9.78 -0.03 0.09
N ASN A 44 -10.20 1.09 0.70
CA ASN A 44 -11.57 1.61 0.62
C ASN A 44 -11.56 3.08 0.26
N ASN A 45 -12.38 3.45 -0.72
CA ASN A 45 -12.45 4.82 -1.19
C ASN A 45 -13.46 5.64 -0.36
N ASP A 46 -13.12 5.91 0.90
CA ASP A 46 -13.83 6.93 1.66
C ASP A 46 -13.22 8.30 1.27
N GLY A 47 -14.02 9.23 0.77
CA GLY A 47 -13.53 10.56 0.37
C GLY A 47 -13.07 11.44 1.54
N SER A 48 -12.91 10.87 2.73
CA SER A 48 -12.29 11.50 3.89
C SER A 48 -10.84 11.10 4.06
N MET A 49 -10.34 10.11 3.31
CA MET A 49 -8.95 9.66 3.40
C MET A 49 -7.95 10.73 2.96
N GLU A 50 -8.26 11.59 2.00
CA GLU A 50 -7.34 12.67 1.61
C GLU A 50 -7.13 13.67 2.75
N ALA A 51 -8.19 13.97 3.52
CA ALA A 51 -8.06 14.82 4.71
C ALA A 51 -7.28 14.12 5.84
N ARG A 52 -7.20 12.79 5.80
CA ARG A 52 -6.48 11.93 6.75
C ARG A 52 -5.00 11.71 6.37
N ALA A 53 -4.56 12.17 5.20
CA ALA A 53 -3.16 12.08 4.78
C ALA A 53 -2.25 13.13 5.48
N GLN A 54 -2.80 14.31 5.80
CA GLN A 54 -2.04 15.43 6.37
C GLN A 54 -1.38 15.10 7.73
N PRO A 55 -2.05 14.43 8.69
CA PRO A 55 -1.42 14.07 9.96
C PRO A 55 -0.14 13.24 9.81
N LEU A 56 -0.12 12.27 8.88
CA LEU A 56 1.09 11.51 8.60
C LEU A 56 2.17 12.37 7.94
N ALA A 57 1.78 13.25 7.01
CA ALA A 57 2.71 14.18 6.38
C ALA A 57 3.39 15.10 7.41
N ASP A 58 2.61 15.66 8.34
CA ASP A 58 3.10 16.55 9.38
C ASP A 58 4.05 15.82 10.33
N LEU A 59 3.67 14.62 10.78
CA LEU A 59 4.48 13.81 11.69
C LEU A 59 5.80 13.37 11.03
N LEU A 60 5.75 12.83 9.81
CA LEU A 60 6.96 12.44 9.08
C LEU A 60 7.83 13.66 8.79
N SER A 61 7.23 14.82 8.47
CA SER A 61 8.00 16.06 8.26
C SER A 61 8.75 16.50 9.52
N GLU A 62 8.09 16.43 10.68
CA GLU A 62 8.72 16.76 11.96
C GLU A 62 9.86 15.80 12.30
N GLN A 63 9.64 14.49 12.15
CA GLN A 63 10.62 13.47 12.52
C GLN A 63 11.82 13.42 11.56
N LEU A 64 11.59 13.61 10.26
CA LEU A 64 12.64 13.56 9.24
C LEU A 64 13.31 14.92 9.03
N GLY A 65 12.74 16.02 9.55
CA GLY A 65 13.29 17.36 9.41
C GLY A 65 13.26 17.91 7.97
N ARG A 66 12.36 17.38 7.13
CA ARG A 66 12.20 17.76 5.70
C ARG A 66 10.72 17.83 5.33
N GLU A 67 10.41 18.45 4.19
CA GLU A 67 9.05 18.46 3.66
C GLU A 67 8.64 17.05 3.22
N VAL A 68 7.47 16.59 3.67
CA VAL A 68 6.89 15.30 3.27
C VAL A 68 5.50 15.57 2.69
N ASN A 69 5.27 15.08 1.47
CA ASN A 69 3.99 15.17 0.78
C ASN A 69 3.33 13.79 0.77
N VAL A 70 2.17 13.65 1.42
CA VAL A 70 1.42 12.38 1.40
C VAL A 70 0.23 12.49 0.45
N THR A 71 0.16 11.59 -0.51
CA THR A 71 -0.94 11.49 -1.48
C THR A 71 -1.60 10.12 -1.46
N LEU A 72 -2.83 10.05 -1.96
CA LEU A 72 -3.52 8.78 -2.17
C LEU A 72 -3.45 8.39 -3.65
N ALA A 73 -3.12 7.14 -3.92
CA ALA A 73 -3.27 6.59 -5.24
C ALA A 73 -4.74 6.30 -5.53
N THR A 74 -5.15 6.45 -6.80
CA THR A 74 -6.52 6.14 -7.22
C THR A 74 -6.79 4.64 -7.33
N ASP A 75 -5.74 3.84 -7.50
CA ASP A 75 -5.79 2.38 -7.58
C ASP A 75 -4.39 1.77 -7.40
N TYR A 76 -4.32 0.42 -7.34
CA TYR A 76 -3.07 -0.33 -7.19
C TYR A 76 -2.10 -0.16 -8.36
N THR A 77 -2.57 0.06 -9.58
CA THR A 77 -1.68 0.23 -10.74
C THR A 77 -0.98 1.59 -10.69
N THR A 78 -1.68 2.60 -10.19
CA THR A 78 -1.21 3.98 -10.10
C THR A 78 0.03 4.08 -9.22
N ILE A 79 0.02 3.45 -8.03
CA ILE A 79 1.21 3.46 -7.16
C ILE A 79 2.38 2.69 -7.76
N VAL A 80 2.13 1.58 -8.47
CA VAL A 80 3.18 0.82 -9.15
C VAL A 80 3.87 1.69 -10.21
N GLN A 81 3.09 2.42 -11.01
CA GLN A 81 3.65 3.33 -12.02
C GLN A 81 4.32 4.56 -11.40
N ALA A 82 3.80 5.07 -10.28
CA ALA A 82 4.39 6.20 -9.56
C ALA A 82 5.77 5.83 -8.99
N MET A 83 5.90 4.66 -8.36
CA MET A 83 7.18 4.10 -7.93
C MET A 83 8.10 3.85 -9.13
N ALA A 84 7.61 3.20 -10.19
CA ALA A 84 8.42 2.90 -11.37
C ALA A 84 8.94 4.14 -12.13
N SER A 85 8.24 5.26 -12.02
CA SER A 85 8.64 6.53 -12.64
C SER A 85 9.50 7.42 -11.75
N GLY A 86 9.69 7.06 -10.47
CA GLY A 86 10.35 7.90 -9.47
C GLY A 86 9.54 9.13 -9.07
N GLN A 87 8.21 9.12 -9.31
CA GLN A 87 7.32 10.19 -8.85
C GLN A 87 7.02 10.09 -7.35
N VAL A 88 7.15 8.89 -6.79
CA VAL A 88 6.96 8.59 -5.36
C VAL A 88 8.25 7.99 -4.84
N ASP A 89 8.72 8.48 -3.70
CA ASP A 89 9.93 8.02 -3.02
C ASP A 89 9.62 6.89 -2.04
N LEU A 90 8.45 6.95 -1.40
CA LEU A 90 7.98 6.00 -0.40
C LEU A 90 6.52 5.59 -0.66
N GLY A 91 6.30 4.30 -0.83
CA GLY A 91 4.98 3.70 -0.97
C GLY A 91 4.57 2.95 0.30
N ILE A 92 3.36 3.20 0.78
CA ILE A 92 2.66 2.27 1.67
C ILE A 92 1.77 1.42 0.74
N MET A 93 2.25 0.21 0.45
CA MET A 93 1.82 -0.57 -0.72
C MET A 93 1.10 -1.85 -0.31
N PRO A 94 -0.11 -2.10 -0.83
CA PRO A 94 -0.72 -3.42 -0.77
C PRO A 94 0.20 -4.49 -1.36
N PRO A 95 0.22 -5.72 -0.82
CA PRO A 95 1.27 -6.70 -1.08
C PRO A 95 1.42 -7.07 -2.57
N ALA A 96 0.32 -7.21 -3.31
CA ALA A 96 0.35 -7.48 -4.74
C ALA A 96 0.83 -6.29 -5.59
N ALA A 97 0.55 -5.05 -5.16
CA ALA A 97 1.10 -3.86 -5.80
C ALA A 97 2.60 -3.73 -5.51
N TYR A 98 3.01 -4.00 -4.27
CA TYR A 98 4.40 -4.04 -3.87
C TYR A 98 5.22 -5.03 -4.72
N VAL A 99 4.76 -6.28 -4.84
CA VAL A 99 5.45 -7.31 -5.64
C VAL A 99 5.60 -6.91 -7.09
N GLN A 100 4.60 -6.26 -7.68
CA GLN A 100 4.70 -5.73 -9.05
C GLN A 100 5.79 -4.65 -9.16
N ALA A 101 5.85 -3.70 -8.23
CA ALA A 101 6.88 -2.66 -8.23
C ALA A 101 8.28 -3.23 -7.93
N ARG A 102 8.39 -4.20 -7.03
CA ARG A 102 9.63 -4.94 -6.73
C ARG A 102 10.15 -5.67 -7.96
N ASP A 103 9.29 -6.38 -8.69
CA ASP A 103 9.65 -7.11 -9.92
C ASP A 103 10.07 -6.16 -11.06
N LEU A 104 9.60 -4.91 -11.05
CA LEU A 104 10.08 -3.85 -11.94
C LEU A 104 11.41 -3.22 -11.49
N GLY A 105 11.91 -3.58 -10.30
CA GLY A 105 13.12 -3.01 -9.70
C GLY A 105 12.92 -1.57 -9.24
N SER A 106 11.70 -1.19 -8.87
CA SER A 106 11.33 0.18 -8.49
C SER A 106 10.82 0.32 -7.06
N ALA A 107 10.85 -0.75 -6.27
CA ALA A 107 10.48 -0.71 -4.85
C ALA A 107 11.28 -1.77 -4.07
N GLU A 108 11.62 -1.44 -2.84
CA GLU A 108 12.24 -2.34 -1.85
C GLU A 108 11.55 -2.12 -0.50
N ALA A 109 11.07 -3.20 0.13
CA ALA A 109 10.38 -3.11 1.41
C ALA A 109 11.40 -2.91 2.54
N ILE A 110 11.14 -1.94 3.41
CA ILE A 110 11.97 -1.64 4.59
C ILE A 110 11.28 -2.01 5.89
N LEU A 111 9.95 -2.07 5.90
CA LEU A 111 9.10 -2.53 6.98
C LEU A 111 7.83 -3.17 6.39
N THR A 112 7.13 -3.93 7.22
CA THR A 112 5.76 -4.39 6.95
C THR A 112 4.83 -3.84 8.02
N SER A 113 3.57 -3.57 7.68
CA SER A 113 2.58 -3.21 8.69
C SER A 113 2.18 -4.42 9.54
N VAL A 114 1.68 -4.11 10.73
CA VAL A 114 1.12 -5.07 11.69
C VAL A 114 -0.36 -4.74 11.85
N LEU A 115 -1.22 -5.74 11.75
CA LEU A 115 -2.68 -5.60 11.86
C LEU A 115 -3.19 -6.22 13.16
N GLY A 116 -4.44 -5.92 13.52
CA GLY A 116 -5.14 -6.65 14.58
C GLY A 116 -5.56 -8.04 14.12
N ALA A 117 -5.42 -9.04 14.97
CA ALA A 117 -5.88 -10.39 14.66
C ALA A 117 -7.41 -10.51 14.75
N PHE A 118 -7.98 -11.36 13.92
CA PHE A 118 -9.38 -11.75 13.98
C PHE A 118 -9.51 -13.23 14.35
N ASP A 119 -10.59 -13.58 15.03
CA ASP A 119 -10.94 -14.97 15.32
C ASP A 119 -11.70 -15.57 14.14
N ASP A 120 -11.17 -16.64 13.54
CA ASP A 120 -11.70 -17.27 12.33
C ASP A 120 -13.17 -17.72 12.46
N GLU A 121 -13.59 -18.15 13.66
CA GLU A 121 -14.95 -18.65 13.87
C GLU A 121 -15.97 -17.52 13.97
N THR A 122 -15.60 -16.41 14.63
CA THR A 122 -16.51 -15.31 14.95
C THR A 122 -16.39 -14.12 14.00
N GLY A 123 -15.23 -13.94 13.36
CA GLY A 123 -14.86 -12.76 12.59
C GLY A 123 -14.68 -11.50 13.45
N LEU A 124 -14.52 -11.66 14.77
CA LEU A 124 -14.35 -10.55 15.71
C LEU A 124 -12.86 -10.34 16.05
N PRO A 125 -12.44 -9.10 16.39
CA PRO A 125 -11.08 -8.83 16.81
C PRO A 125 -10.69 -9.63 18.06
N VAL A 126 -9.46 -10.13 18.07
CA VAL A 126 -8.85 -10.73 19.26
C VAL A 126 -8.12 -9.64 20.04
N GLU A 127 -8.67 -9.22 21.17
CA GLU A 127 -8.16 -8.08 21.94
C GLU A 127 -6.69 -8.28 22.35
N GLY A 128 -5.83 -7.36 21.91
CA GLY A 128 -4.40 -7.35 22.25
C GLY A 128 -3.54 -8.32 21.45
N GLU A 129 -4.10 -8.99 20.45
CA GLU A 129 -3.36 -9.83 19.51
C GLU A 129 -3.20 -9.12 18.16
N THR A 130 -1.98 -9.22 17.63
CA THR A 130 -1.61 -8.65 16.33
C THR A 130 -1.05 -9.72 15.42
N THR A 131 -1.11 -9.46 14.11
CA THR A 131 -0.67 -10.39 13.07
C THR A 131 0.14 -9.67 11.98
N GLY A 132 1.11 -10.39 11.41
CA GLY A 132 1.92 -9.96 10.26
C GLY A 132 1.39 -10.44 8.90
N SER A 133 0.31 -11.23 8.92
CA SER A 133 -0.40 -11.73 7.74
C SER A 133 -1.90 -11.82 8.02
N PHE A 134 -2.70 -11.97 6.97
CA PHE A 134 -4.15 -12.10 7.04
C PHE A 134 -4.66 -13.00 5.90
N GLN A 135 -5.91 -13.44 5.95
CA GLN A 135 -6.53 -14.26 4.91
C GLN A 135 -7.52 -13.48 4.05
N GLY A 136 -7.75 -13.98 2.83
CA GLY A 136 -8.93 -13.64 2.04
C GLY A 136 -10.17 -14.32 2.64
N GLU A 137 -11.31 -13.64 2.60
CA GLU A 137 -12.58 -14.11 3.15
C GLU A 137 -13.65 -14.08 2.05
N ILE A 138 -14.34 -15.19 1.84
CA ILE A 138 -15.48 -15.27 0.93
C ILE A 138 -16.76 -15.15 1.74
N LEU A 139 -17.44 -14.03 1.57
CA LEU A 139 -18.71 -13.73 2.24
C LEU A 139 -19.91 -14.14 1.40
N VAL A 140 -20.87 -14.80 2.05
CA VAL A 140 -22.19 -15.10 1.49
C VAL A 140 -23.28 -14.70 2.47
N ARG A 141 -24.54 -14.66 2.03
CA ARG A 141 -25.66 -14.45 2.96
C ARG A 141 -25.72 -15.57 4.00
N ALA A 142 -26.03 -15.22 5.24
CA ALA A 142 -26.14 -16.19 6.34
C ALA A 142 -27.22 -17.26 6.09
N ASP A 143 -28.25 -16.95 5.31
CA ASP A 143 -29.31 -17.89 4.92
C ASP A 143 -29.01 -18.69 3.65
N SER A 144 -27.79 -18.57 3.10
CA SER A 144 -27.33 -19.38 1.98
C SER A 144 -27.13 -20.84 2.38
N ASP A 145 -27.44 -21.75 1.45
CA ASP A 145 -27.18 -23.18 1.53
C ASP A 145 -25.73 -23.57 1.12
N MET A 146 -24.89 -22.61 0.73
CA MET A 146 -23.49 -22.85 0.39
C MET A 146 -22.67 -23.18 1.64
N GLU A 147 -21.83 -24.21 1.57
CA GLU A 147 -21.00 -24.72 2.66
C GLU A 147 -19.51 -24.88 2.25
N GLU A 148 -19.21 -24.96 0.95
CA GLU A 148 -17.85 -25.14 0.44
C GLU A 148 -17.58 -24.34 -0.86
N LEU A 149 -16.31 -24.18 -1.23
CA LEU A 149 -15.91 -23.44 -2.44
C LEU A 149 -16.63 -23.92 -3.72
N THR A 150 -16.83 -25.23 -3.86
CA THR A 150 -17.48 -25.82 -5.05
C THR A 150 -18.95 -25.42 -5.19
N ASP A 151 -19.60 -24.91 -4.15
CA ASP A 151 -20.95 -24.36 -4.23
C ASP A 151 -21.00 -23.01 -4.95
N LEU A 152 -19.85 -22.38 -5.21
CA LEU A 152 -19.73 -21.15 -6.01
C LEU A 152 -19.93 -21.41 -7.51
N VAL A 153 -19.94 -22.66 -7.96
CA VAL A 153 -20.21 -22.99 -9.37
C VAL A 153 -21.60 -22.50 -9.77
N GLY A 154 -21.64 -21.69 -10.83
CA GLY A 154 -22.81 -21.03 -11.39
C GLY A 154 -23.21 -19.73 -10.68
N LYS A 155 -22.43 -19.28 -9.68
CA LYS A 155 -22.74 -18.10 -8.86
C LYS A 155 -22.12 -16.82 -9.43
N LYS A 156 -22.66 -15.69 -8.99
CA LYS A 156 -22.12 -14.36 -9.26
C LYS A 156 -21.37 -13.84 -8.05
N ILE A 157 -20.19 -13.30 -8.27
CA ILE A 157 -19.28 -12.95 -7.19
C ILE A 157 -18.83 -11.50 -7.39
N ALA A 158 -19.00 -10.67 -6.37
CA ALA A 158 -18.37 -9.36 -6.30
C ALA A 158 -16.89 -9.52 -5.93
N THR A 159 -16.02 -8.84 -6.67
CA THR A 159 -14.57 -8.83 -6.43
C THR A 159 -14.04 -7.40 -6.47
N LEU A 160 -12.83 -7.20 -5.95
CA LEU A 160 -12.04 -6.01 -6.22
C LEU A 160 -11.27 -6.16 -7.54
N SER A 161 -10.35 -5.22 -7.77
CA SER A 161 -9.39 -5.26 -8.88
C SER A 161 -8.64 -6.60 -8.93
N PRO A 162 -8.31 -7.12 -10.14
CA PRO A 162 -7.43 -8.28 -10.30
C PRO A 162 -6.06 -8.17 -9.63
N ASN A 163 -5.65 -6.95 -9.23
CA ASN A 163 -4.43 -6.70 -8.48
C ASN A 163 -4.64 -6.73 -6.95
N SER A 164 -5.84 -7.07 -6.45
CA SER A 164 -6.12 -7.20 -5.02
C SER A 164 -5.72 -8.58 -4.52
N ALA A 165 -4.91 -8.66 -3.46
CA ALA A 165 -4.52 -9.95 -2.88
C ALA A 165 -5.73 -10.72 -2.33
N SER A 166 -6.45 -10.13 -1.37
CA SER A 166 -7.64 -10.74 -0.75
C SER A 166 -8.92 -10.60 -1.56
N GLY A 167 -9.10 -9.48 -2.26
CA GLY A 167 -10.31 -9.21 -3.03
C GLY A 167 -10.34 -9.84 -4.42
N TYR A 168 -9.28 -10.56 -4.82
CA TYR A 168 -9.23 -11.27 -6.10
C TYR A 168 -8.23 -12.43 -6.11
N ILE A 169 -6.93 -12.16 -5.98
CA ILE A 169 -5.86 -13.10 -6.33
C ILE A 169 -5.95 -14.39 -5.52
N TYR A 170 -6.03 -14.31 -4.19
CA TYR A 170 -6.03 -15.48 -3.33
C TYR A 170 -7.31 -16.32 -3.46
N PRO A 171 -8.52 -15.74 -3.37
CA PRO A 171 -9.75 -16.50 -3.60
C PRO A 171 -9.81 -17.14 -4.99
N VAL A 172 -9.39 -16.42 -6.04
CA VAL A 172 -9.39 -16.96 -7.42
C VAL A 172 -8.40 -18.11 -7.56
N ALA A 173 -7.18 -17.98 -7.03
CA ALA A 173 -6.19 -19.04 -7.08
C ALA A 173 -6.70 -20.33 -6.42
N GLU A 174 -7.28 -20.21 -5.21
CA GLU A 174 -7.75 -21.38 -4.46
C GLU A 174 -9.03 -21.97 -5.04
N MET A 175 -9.87 -21.17 -5.70
CA MET A 175 -10.97 -21.70 -6.53
C MET A 175 -10.46 -22.53 -7.71
N ILE A 176 -9.41 -22.08 -8.40
CA ILE A 176 -8.78 -22.84 -9.49
C ILE A 176 -8.18 -24.14 -8.96
N GLU A 177 -7.51 -24.12 -7.81
CA GLU A 177 -6.97 -25.31 -7.16
C GLU A 177 -8.06 -26.29 -6.70
N ALA A 178 -9.22 -25.77 -6.27
CA ALA A 178 -10.42 -26.55 -6.00
C ALA A 178 -11.09 -27.12 -7.27
N GLY A 179 -10.56 -26.81 -8.46
CA GLY A 179 -11.01 -27.34 -9.75
C GLY A 179 -12.17 -26.55 -10.36
N ILE A 180 -12.38 -25.30 -9.95
CA ILE A 180 -13.39 -24.39 -10.50
C ILE A 180 -12.77 -23.57 -11.62
N ASP A 181 -13.33 -23.64 -12.83
CA ASP A 181 -12.90 -22.76 -13.93
C ASP A 181 -13.51 -21.37 -13.72
N VAL A 182 -12.73 -20.44 -13.20
CA VAL A 182 -13.21 -19.08 -12.88
C VAL A 182 -13.64 -18.27 -14.12
N THR A 183 -13.31 -18.73 -15.33
CA THR A 183 -13.67 -18.08 -16.59
C THR A 183 -15.02 -18.56 -17.14
N SER A 184 -15.48 -19.74 -16.75
CA SER A 184 -16.73 -20.33 -17.27
C SER A 184 -17.72 -20.79 -16.20
N ASP A 185 -17.24 -21.23 -15.04
CA ASP A 185 -18.08 -21.79 -14.00
C ASP A 185 -18.69 -20.71 -13.10
N VAL A 186 -18.11 -19.52 -13.01
CA VAL A 186 -18.62 -18.40 -12.19
C VAL A 186 -18.73 -17.10 -12.99
N THR A 187 -19.38 -16.09 -12.40
CA THR A 187 -19.40 -14.73 -12.95
C THR A 187 -18.77 -13.76 -11.97
N LEU A 188 -17.51 -13.39 -12.21
CA LEU A 188 -16.82 -12.37 -11.42
C LEU A 188 -17.22 -10.96 -11.88
N THR A 189 -17.55 -10.09 -10.94
CA THR A 189 -17.87 -8.67 -11.20
C THR A 189 -16.99 -7.79 -10.33
N THR A 190 -16.03 -7.11 -10.94
CA THR A 190 -15.21 -6.13 -10.24
C THR A 190 -16.04 -4.90 -9.86
N VAL A 191 -15.98 -4.52 -8.58
CA VAL A 191 -16.54 -3.28 -8.03
C VAL A 191 -15.43 -2.42 -7.41
N ASN A 192 -15.80 -1.26 -6.85
CA ASN A 192 -14.83 -0.23 -6.47
C ASN A 192 -14.29 -0.36 -5.04
N ASP A 193 -15.06 -0.96 -4.12
CA ASP A 193 -14.75 -1.01 -2.69
C ASP A 193 -15.53 -2.13 -1.98
N ILE A 194 -15.06 -2.52 -0.80
CA ILE A 194 -15.63 -3.61 0.00
C ILE A 194 -17.06 -3.32 0.47
N PRO A 195 -17.43 -2.09 0.91
CA PRO A 195 -18.82 -1.77 1.18
C PRO A 195 -19.74 -2.02 -0.03
N SER A 196 -19.29 -1.78 -1.26
CA SER A 196 -20.06 -2.10 -2.47
C SER A 196 -20.21 -3.61 -2.67
N GLU A 197 -19.18 -4.41 -2.39
CA GLU A 197 -19.24 -5.88 -2.44
C GLU A 197 -20.27 -6.43 -1.43
N ILE A 198 -20.16 -6.01 -0.18
CA ILE A 198 -21.06 -6.38 0.91
C ILE A 198 -22.51 -5.96 0.57
N THR A 199 -22.69 -4.73 0.08
CA THR A 199 -24.01 -4.22 -0.36
C THR A 199 -24.61 -5.09 -1.46
N ALA A 200 -23.80 -5.55 -2.41
CA ALA A 200 -24.26 -6.37 -3.53
C ALA A 200 -24.74 -7.76 -3.06
N VAL A 201 -24.06 -8.36 -2.08
CA VAL A 201 -24.46 -9.65 -1.46
C VAL A 201 -25.71 -9.49 -0.61
N LEU A 202 -25.77 -8.48 0.27
CA LEU A 202 -26.96 -8.20 1.09
C LEU A 202 -28.22 -8.01 0.25
N ASN A 203 -28.09 -7.33 -0.90
CA ASN A 203 -29.21 -7.10 -1.83
C ASN A 203 -29.51 -8.28 -2.78
N GLY A 204 -28.76 -9.37 -2.71
CA GLY A 204 -28.90 -10.53 -3.60
C GLY A 204 -28.59 -10.22 -5.06
N GLN A 205 -27.81 -9.17 -5.33
CA GLN A 205 -27.31 -8.86 -6.68
C GLN A 205 -26.13 -9.77 -7.04
N GLN A 206 -25.36 -10.13 -6.03
CA GLN A 206 -24.26 -11.08 -6.06
C GLN A 206 -24.54 -12.17 -5.02
N ASP A 207 -24.07 -13.37 -5.28
CA ASP A 207 -24.23 -14.51 -4.37
C ASP A 207 -23.11 -14.55 -3.33
N ALA A 208 -21.91 -14.06 -3.69
CA ALA A 208 -20.74 -13.98 -2.83
C ALA A 208 -19.93 -12.69 -3.04
N ALA A 209 -19.05 -12.38 -2.10
CA ALA A 209 -18.07 -11.29 -2.15
C ALA A 209 -16.70 -11.77 -1.68
N PHE A 210 -15.63 -11.32 -2.35
CA PHE A 210 -14.25 -11.58 -1.93
C PHE A 210 -13.70 -10.37 -1.18
N VAL A 211 -13.41 -10.54 0.10
CA VAL A 211 -12.97 -9.47 1.01
C VAL A 211 -11.74 -9.94 1.80
N PHE A 212 -11.21 -9.09 2.69
CA PHE A 212 -10.23 -9.53 3.69
C PHE A 212 -10.94 -10.05 4.95
N GLU A 213 -10.28 -10.93 5.71
CA GLU A 213 -10.80 -11.46 6.98
C GLU A 213 -11.23 -10.36 7.95
N GLY A 214 -12.39 -10.52 8.58
CA GLY A 214 -12.87 -9.52 9.54
C GLY A 214 -13.46 -8.25 8.89
N ALA A 215 -13.60 -8.20 7.55
CA ALA A 215 -14.26 -7.08 6.86
C ALA A 215 -15.66 -6.79 7.40
N ARG A 216 -16.44 -7.80 7.81
CA ARG A 216 -17.74 -7.61 8.47
C ARG A 216 -17.64 -6.73 9.73
N ASN A 217 -16.60 -6.91 10.54
CA ASN A 217 -16.36 -6.09 11.72
C ASN A 217 -15.90 -4.67 11.31
N VAL A 218 -14.91 -4.58 10.42
CA VAL A 218 -14.34 -3.30 9.98
C VAL A 218 -15.40 -2.37 9.38
N PHE A 219 -16.29 -2.90 8.55
CA PHE A 219 -17.30 -2.09 7.86
C PHE A 219 -18.64 -1.98 8.56
N GLN A 220 -18.85 -2.61 9.72
CA GLN A 220 -20.15 -2.57 10.42
C GLN A 220 -20.68 -1.13 10.60
N GLY A 221 -19.79 -0.15 10.83
CA GLY A 221 -20.16 1.27 10.94
C GLY A 221 -20.73 1.90 9.66
N ALA A 222 -20.39 1.37 8.48
CA ALA A 222 -20.93 1.80 7.19
C ALA A 222 -22.33 1.23 6.91
N PHE A 223 -22.78 0.24 7.69
CA PHE A 223 -24.07 -0.42 7.55
C PHE A 223 -24.91 -0.32 8.84
N PRO A 224 -25.33 0.90 9.25
CA PRO A 224 -26.01 1.09 10.53
C PRO A 224 -27.40 0.43 10.62
N ASP A 225 -27.99 0.09 9.48
CA ASP A 225 -29.30 -0.56 9.37
C ASP A 225 -29.20 -2.09 9.22
N ASN A 226 -28.00 -2.66 9.18
CA ASN A 226 -27.75 -4.09 9.04
C ASN A 226 -26.88 -4.61 10.20
N ASP A 227 -27.06 -5.88 10.54
CA ASP A 227 -26.14 -6.62 11.41
C ASP A 227 -25.32 -7.55 10.52
N LEU A 228 -24.11 -7.13 10.14
CA LEU A 228 -23.29 -7.86 9.17
C LEU A 228 -22.89 -9.24 9.70
N MET A 229 -22.74 -9.39 11.02
CA MET A 229 -22.42 -10.69 11.63
C MET A 229 -23.61 -11.65 11.64
N ALA A 230 -24.84 -11.12 11.67
CA ALA A 230 -26.06 -11.93 11.60
C ALA A 230 -26.55 -12.19 10.18
N GLU A 231 -26.31 -11.26 9.24
CA GLU A 231 -26.85 -11.32 7.88
C GLU A 231 -25.91 -11.97 6.87
N LEU A 232 -24.61 -12.04 7.19
CA LEU A 232 -23.58 -12.66 6.37
C LEU A 232 -22.82 -13.72 7.15
N LYS A 233 -22.36 -14.76 6.45
CA LYS A 233 -21.47 -15.78 6.98
C LYS A 233 -20.22 -15.89 6.10
N VAL A 234 -19.13 -16.32 6.71
CA VAL A 234 -17.92 -16.72 5.99
C VAL A 234 -18.17 -18.10 5.39
N LEU A 235 -18.10 -18.19 4.07
CA LEU A 235 -18.12 -19.48 3.36
C LEU A 235 -16.75 -20.14 3.43
N TYR A 236 -15.70 -19.34 3.29
CA TYR A 236 -14.33 -19.82 3.15
C TYR A 236 -13.34 -18.73 3.56
N LEU A 237 -12.30 -19.12 4.28
CA LEU A 237 -11.08 -18.34 4.46
C LEU A 237 -10.00 -19.00 3.61
N THR A 238 -9.20 -18.19 2.93
CA THR A 238 -8.12 -18.71 2.07
C THR A 238 -7.07 -19.42 2.90
N GLU A 239 -6.56 -20.56 2.44
CA GLU A 239 -5.47 -21.28 3.12
C GLU A 239 -4.15 -20.50 3.03
N GLY A 240 -3.99 -19.69 1.99
CA GLY A 240 -2.85 -18.82 1.80
C GLY A 240 -2.87 -17.63 2.76
N GLU A 241 -1.80 -17.47 3.52
CA GLU A 241 -1.50 -16.27 4.27
C GLU A 241 -1.07 -15.13 3.32
N ILE A 242 -1.73 -13.99 3.44
CA ILE A 242 -1.42 -12.78 2.69
C ILE A 242 -0.52 -11.91 3.59
N PRO A 243 0.73 -11.61 3.18
CA PRO A 243 1.55 -10.66 3.93
C PRO A 243 0.91 -9.27 3.94
N ASN A 244 1.09 -8.56 5.05
CA ASN A 244 0.58 -7.20 5.22
C ASN A 244 1.25 -6.19 4.27
N ASP A 245 0.71 -4.97 4.28
CA ASP A 245 1.19 -3.86 3.45
C ASP A 245 2.69 -3.62 3.66
N ALA A 246 3.40 -3.43 2.55
CA ALA A 246 4.81 -3.10 2.53
C ALA A 246 4.99 -1.60 2.70
N ILE A 247 5.88 -1.20 3.61
CA ILE A 247 6.45 0.16 3.62
C ILE A 247 7.69 0.08 2.75
N ALA A 248 7.56 0.55 1.52
CA ALA A 248 8.55 0.38 0.46
C ALA A 248 9.14 1.71 0.01
N VAL A 249 10.41 1.71 -0.33
CA VAL A 249 11.14 2.88 -0.81
C VAL A 249 11.75 2.63 -2.19
N GLN A 250 12.17 3.71 -2.86
CA GLN A 250 13.03 3.58 -4.04
C GLN A 250 14.30 2.76 -3.72
N PRO A 251 14.69 1.78 -4.55
CA PRO A 251 15.86 0.93 -4.26
C PRO A 251 17.19 1.68 -4.16
N ASP A 252 17.31 2.86 -4.78
CA ASP A 252 18.50 3.72 -4.73
C ASP A 252 18.44 4.83 -3.68
N MET A 253 17.41 4.82 -2.82
CA MET A 253 17.28 5.75 -1.69
C MET A 253 18.50 5.67 -0.76
N ASP A 254 18.99 6.84 -0.34
CA ASP A 254 20.13 6.95 0.58
C ASP A 254 19.88 6.20 1.90
N GLU A 255 20.89 5.48 2.39
CA GLU A 255 20.78 4.62 3.57
C GLU A 255 20.46 5.39 4.85
N GLU A 256 20.95 6.63 4.99
CA GLU A 256 20.65 7.48 6.16
C GLU A 256 19.17 7.85 6.16
N LEU A 257 18.63 8.25 5.01
CA LEU A 257 17.21 8.55 4.85
C LEU A 257 16.35 7.30 5.04
N ARG A 258 16.76 6.16 4.47
CA ARG A 258 16.10 4.87 4.62
C ARG A 258 15.97 4.50 6.10
N GLN A 259 17.05 4.61 6.87
CA GLN A 259 17.02 4.32 8.30
C GLN A 259 16.17 5.32 9.07
N ALA A 260 16.24 6.62 8.73
CA ALA A 260 15.40 7.64 9.37
C ALA A 260 13.90 7.38 9.14
N ILE A 261 13.52 6.94 7.94
CA ILE A 261 12.15 6.53 7.63
C ILE A 261 11.75 5.31 8.47
N LYS A 262 12.61 4.28 8.54
CA LYS A 262 12.32 3.09 9.36
C LYS A 262 12.05 3.47 10.82
N ASP A 263 12.95 4.26 11.40
CA ASP A 263 12.85 4.71 12.78
C ASP A 263 11.56 5.53 12.99
N ALA A 264 11.21 6.36 12.01
CA ALA A 264 10.00 7.18 12.08
C ALA A 264 8.73 6.33 12.12
N PHE A 265 8.60 5.35 11.23
CA PHE A 265 7.46 4.43 11.21
C PHE A 265 7.37 3.58 12.47
N LEU A 266 8.50 3.03 12.95
CA LEU A 266 8.53 2.23 14.19
C LEU A 266 8.11 3.05 15.42
N SER A 267 8.44 4.34 15.45
CA SER A 267 8.07 5.23 16.57
C SER A 267 6.58 5.57 16.63
N LEU A 268 5.81 5.39 15.54
CA LEU A 268 4.38 5.72 15.49
C LEU A 268 3.60 4.96 16.58
N ALA A 269 3.94 3.70 16.82
CA ALA A 269 3.29 2.86 17.83
C ALA A 269 3.58 3.30 19.28
N GLU A 270 4.54 4.20 19.50
CA GLU A 270 4.94 4.65 20.84
C GLU A 270 4.09 5.84 21.36
N THR A 271 3.26 6.45 20.51
CA THR A 271 2.50 7.67 20.83
C THR A 271 1.01 7.53 20.53
N GLU A 272 0.16 8.22 21.29
CA GLU A 272 -1.30 8.23 21.07
C GLU A 272 -1.65 8.83 19.69
N GLU A 273 -0.93 9.88 19.28
CA GLU A 273 -1.08 10.51 17.97
C GLU A 273 -0.66 9.57 16.83
N GLY A 274 0.47 8.88 16.96
CA GLY A 274 0.91 7.91 15.97
C GLY A 274 -0.02 6.70 15.87
N LEU A 275 -0.58 6.22 16.98
CA LEU A 275 -1.62 5.19 16.99
C LEU A 275 -2.90 5.66 16.28
N GLU A 276 -3.33 6.90 16.51
CA GLU A 276 -4.49 7.48 15.80
C GLU A 276 -4.22 7.55 14.29
N ILE A 277 -3.04 8.00 13.88
CA ILE A 277 -2.61 8.07 12.48
C ILE A 277 -2.62 6.68 11.83
N MET A 278 -1.98 5.69 12.44
CA MET A 278 -1.95 4.31 11.93
C MET A 278 -3.35 3.70 11.79
N SER A 279 -4.25 4.00 12.74
CA SER A 279 -5.62 3.48 12.73
C SER A 279 -6.44 3.92 11.51
N LEU A 280 -6.06 5.01 10.84
CA LEU A 280 -6.70 5.49 9.61
C LEU A 280 -6.57 4.48 8.47
N TRP A 281 -5.60 3.58 8.56
CA TRP A 281 -5.34 2.47 7.63
C TRP A 281 -5.47 1.10 8.29
N SER A 282 -6.05 1.03 9.50
CA SER A 282 -6.17 -0.21 10.30
C SER A 282 -4.83 -0.83 10.70
N HIS A 283 -3.72 -0.10 10.59
CA HIS A 283 -2.42 -0.52 11.11
C HIS A 283 -2.40 -0.37 12.63
N GLN A 284 -1.72 -1.30 13.32
CA GLN A 284 -1.44 -1.26 14.75
C GLN A 284 0.05 -1.09 15.07
N GLY A 285 0.90 -1.19 14.06
CA GLY A 285 2.34 -1.03 14.18
C GLY A 285 3.05 -1.38 12.88
N TYR A 286 4.38 -1.44 12.96
CA TYR A 286 5.25 -1.84 11.88
C TYR A 286 6.37 -2.72 12.43
N ASP A 287 6.82 -3.68 11.65
CA ASP A 287 7.91 -4.59 12.00
C ASP A 287 8.94 -4.65 10.87
N GLU A 288 10.14 -5.12 11.22
CA GLU A 288 11.17 -5.50 10.25
C GLU A 288 10.61 -6.55 9.29
N VAL A 289 10.91 -6.37 8.00
CA VAL A 289 10.35 -7.20 6.94
C VAL A 289 11.33 -8.27 6.48
N ASP A 290 10.86 -9.52 6.41
CA ASP A 290 11.53 -10.56 5.64
C ASP A 290 10.94 -10.55 4.23
N GLU A 291 11.66 -9.97 3.26
CA GLU A 291 11.23 -9.86 1.85
C GLU A 291 10.70 -11.16 1.23
N SER A 292 11.14 -12.32 1.72
CA SER A 292 10.69 -13.62 1.21
C SER A 292 9.22 -13.91 1.49
N VAL A 293 8.58 -13.22 2.45
CA VAL A 293 7.14 -13.38 2.71
C VAL A 293 6.29 -12.95 1.52
N TYR A 294 6.78 -12.03 0.69
CA TYR A 294 6.08 -11.57 -0.50
C TYR A 294 6.23 -12.48 -1.71
N ASP A 295 7.08 -13.52 -1.65
CA ASP A 295 7.25 -14.43 -2.78
C ASP A 295 6.00 -15.28 -3.04
N GLN A 296 5.22 -15.59 -2.01
CA GLN A 296 3.95 -16.32 -2.12
C GLN A 296 2.92 -15.58 -2.97
N ILE A 297 2.89 -14.24 -2.89
CA ILE A 297 2.00 -13.41 -3.71
C ILE A 297 2.22 -13.70 -5.19
N LYS A 298 3.46 -13.92 -5.63
CA LYS A 298 3.79 -14.21 -7.02
C LYS A 298 3.23 -15.56 -7.46
N GLU A 299 3.40 -16.60 -6.65
CA GLU A 299 2.85 -17.92 -6.91
C GLU A 299 1.33 -17.87 -7.09
N TYR A 300 0.64 -17.24 -6.15
CA TYR A 300 -0.81 -17.06 -6.21
C TYR A 300 -1.26 -16.21 -7.41
N THR A 301 -0.50 -15.17 -7.76
CA THR A 301 -0.78 -14.36 -8.95
C THR A 301 -0.64 -15.18 -10.23
N GLU A 302 0.34 -16.08 -10.32
CA GLU A 302 0.52 -16.98 -11.47
C GLU A 302 -0.63 -18.00 -11.59
N ILE A 303 -1.15 -18.49 -10.46
CA ILE A 303 -2.32 -19.38 -10.45
C ILE A 303 -3.58 -18.63 -10.89
N ALA A 304 -3.84 -17.45 -10.31
CA ALA A 304 -5.02 -16.64 -10.61
C ALA A 304 -5.06 -16.12 -12.06
N ALA A 305 -3.95 -16.17 -12.78
CA ALA A 305 -3.85 -15.75 -14.18
C ALA A 305 -4.14 -16.87 -15.21
N GLN A 306 -4.43 -18.10 -14.76
CA GLN A 306 -4.76 -19.25 -15.63
C GLN A 306 -6.15 -19.10 -16.27
#